data_AF-A0A699XFV4-F1
#
_entry.id   AF-A0A699XFV4-F1
#
_cell.length_a   1.000
_cell.length_b   1.000
_cell.length_c   1.000
_cell.angle_alpha   90.00
_cell.angle_beta   90.00
_cell.angle_gamma   90.00
#
_symmetry.space_group_name_H-M   'P 1'
#
loop_
_entity.id
_entity.type
_entity.pdbx_description
1 polymer ?
#
loop_
_entity_poly.entity_id
_entity_poly.type
_entity_poly.pdbx_seq_one_letter_code
_entity_poly.pdbx_strand_id
1 'polypeptide(L)'
;MDYVKLKVIAPGMYAIDVEPIPPHCRNNREVHLDYLKHLKEIVATLHEIVEEARVERPLDRSLASSFLYTKHSQELLEYVVGTCPK
;
A
#
# COMPACT_ATOMS: atom_id res chain seq x y z
N MET A 1 -24.79 -18.89 -19.84
CA MET A 1 -23.74 -17.89 -19.58
C MET A 1 -24.11 -17.24 -18.27
N ASP A 2 -23.54 -17.76 -17.18
CA ASP A 2 -23.76 -17.24 -15.84
C ASP A 2 -23.19 -15.83 -15.78
N TYR A 3 -24.07 -14.85 -15.65
CA TYR A 3 -23.69 -13.44 -15.51
C TYR A 3 -23.11 -13.29 -14.11
N VAL A 4 -21.81 -13.53 -13.96
CA VAL A 4 -21.07 -13.23 -12.73
C VAL A 4 -21.17 -11.73 -12.55
N LYS A 5 -22.02 -11.32 -11.61
CA LYS A 5 -22.18 -9.94 -11.19
C LYS A 5 -20.84 -9.50 -10.62
N LEU A 6 -20.00 -8.88 -11.44
CA LEU A 6 -18.76 -8.23 -11.03
C LEU A 6 -19.09 -7.34 -9.84
N LYS A 7 -18.58 -7.69 -8.65
CA LYS A 7 -18.57 -6.77 -7.52
C LYS A 7 -17.51 -5.73 -7.86
N VAL A 8 -17.93 -4.73 -8.61
CA VAL A 8 -17.06 -3.61 -8.99
C VAL A 8 -16.62 -2.95 -7.68
N ILE A 9 -15.35 -3.14 -7.31
CA ILE A 9 -14.68 -2.28 -6.33
C ILE A 9 -14.84 -0.86 -6.88
N ALA A 10 -15.71 -0.09 -6.25
CA ALA A 10 -16.04 1.23 -6.74
C ALA A 10 -14.79 2.12 -6.66
N PRO A 11 -14.50 2.93 -7.69
CA PRO A 11 -13.54 4.03 -7.54
C PRO A 11 -13.93 4.87 -6.31
N GLY A 12 -13.03 4.98 -5.33
CA GLY A 12 -13.27 5.71 -4.08
C GLY A 12 -13.75 4.87 -2.89
N MET A 13 -13.77 3.54 -2.97
CA MET A 13 -14.13 2.67 -1.82
C MET A 13 -13.07 2.68 -0.71
N TYR A 14 -11.82 2.96 -1.07
CA TYR A 14 -10.71 3.13 -0.14
C TYR A 14 -10.17 4.56 -0.28
N ALA A 15 -10.32 5.36 0.78
CA ALA A 15 -9.65 6.65 0.89
C ALA A 15 -8.28 6.41 1.53
N ILE A 16 -7.23 6.45 0.71
CA ILE A 16 -5.85 6.35 1.19
C ILE A 16 -5.31 7.77 1.17
N ASP A 17 -5.25 8.37 2.36
CA ASP A 17 -4.58 9.65 2.53
C ASP A 17 -3.08 9.42 2.69
N VAL A 18 -2.27 10.15 1.93
CA VAL A 18 -0.81 10.09 2.02
C VAL A 18 -0.33 11.52 2.06
N GLU A 19 -0.29 12.09 3.25
CA GLU A 19 0.23 13.45 3.43
C GLU A 19 1.74 13.49 3.24
N PRO A 20 2.26 14.32 2.31
CA PRO A 20 3.70 14.44 2.12
C PRO A 20 4.33 15.15 3.34
N ILE A 21 5.55 14.73 3.68
CA ILE A 21 6.31 15.38 4.76
C ILE A 21 6.53 16.87 4.42
N PRO A 22 6.10 17.79 5.30
CA PRO A 22 6.31 19.22 5.09
C PRO A 22 7.79 19.55 4.86
N PRO A 23 8.14 20.44 3.91
CA PRO A 23 9.54 20.72 3.58
C PRO A 23 10.42 21.10 4.77
N HIS A 24 9.87 21.84 5.74
CA HIS A 24 10.58 22.28 6.94
C HIS A 24 10.80 21.14 7.97
N CYS A 25 10.02 20.06 7.89
CA CYS A 25 10.14 18.89 8.75
C CYS A 25 11.05 17.79 8.18
N ARG A 26 11.54 17.93 6.95
CA ARG A 26 12.38 16.92 6.28
C ARG A 26 13.72 16.65 6.95
N ASN A 27 14.17 17.50 7.88
CA ASN A 27 15.38 17.25 8.66
C ASN A 27 15.05 16.64 10.04
N ASN A 28 13.78 16.49 10.39
CA ASN A 28 13.36 15.92 11.65
C ASN A 28 13.25 14.38 11.53
N ARG A 29 14.16 13.69 12.23
CA ARG A 29 14.19 12.23 12.27
C ARG A 29 12.92 11.60 12.83
N GLU A 30 12.31 12.21 13.83
CA GLU A 30 11.09 11.70 14.46
C GLU A 30 9.92 11.73 13.48
N VAL A 31 9.78 12.84 12.73
CA VAL A 31 8.78 12.98 11.66
C VAL A 31 9.01 11.94 10.56
N HIS A 32 10.26 11.65 10.20
CA HIS A 32 10.56 10.59 9.24
C HIS A 32 10.18 9.20 9.73
N LEU A 33 10.46 8.87 10.99
CA LEU A 33 10.09 7.58 11.57
C LEU A 33 8.57 7.42 11.67
N ASP A 34 7.87 8.48 12.07
CA ASP A 34 6.40 8.49 12.13
C ASP A 34 5.78 8.31 10.74
N TYR A 35 6.27 9.05 9.76
CA TYR A 35 5.85 8.90 8.37
C TYR A 35 6.11 7.49 7.81
N LEU A 36 7.26 6.90 8.11
CA LEU A 36 7.58 5.53 7.68
C LEU A 36 6.64 4.49 8.30
N LYS A 37 6.24 4.66 9.57
CA LYS A 37 5.24 3.79 10.21
C LYS A 37 3.89 3.92 9.52
N HIS A 38 3.44 5.16 9.28
CA HIS A 38 2.17 5.39 8.60
C HIS A 38 2.17 4.82 7.17
N LEU A 39 3.27 4.98 6.44
CA LEU A 39 3.43 4.40 5.11
C LEU A 39 3.39 2.86 5.14
N LYS A 40 3.91 2.23 6.20
CA LYS A 40 3.82 0.77 6.38
C LYS A 40 2.36 0.32 6.50
N GLU A 41 1.53 1.05 7.25
CA GLU A 41 0.10 0.77 7.38
C GLU A 41 -0.63 0.94 6.03
N ILE A 42 -0.35 2.03 5.31
CA ILE A 42 -0.92 2.29 3.98
C ILE A 42 -0.60 1.16 3.00
N VAL A 43 0.67 0.73 2.94
CA VAL A 43 1.09 -0.34 2.04
C VAL A 43 0.45 -1.69 2.44
N ALA A 44 0.24 -1.94 3.74
CA ALA A 44 -0.49 -3.11 4.19
C ALA A 44 -1.96 -3.10 3.72
N THR A 45 -2.65 -1.98 3.85
CA THR A 45 -4.01 -1.83 3.32
C THR A 45 -4.05 -2.01 1.81
N LEU A 46 -3.10 -1.44 1.06
CA LEU A 46 -3.00 -1.64 -0.39
C LEU A 46 -2.80 -3.12 -0.76
N HIS A 47 -2.00 -3.84 0.00
CA HIS A 47 -1.78 -5.27 -0.22
C HIS A 47 -3.09 -6.07 -0.06
N GLU A 48 -3.87 -5.79 0.98
CA GLU A 48 -5.19 -6.42 1.20
C GLU A 48 -6.16 -6.12 0.06
N ILE A 49 -6.24 -4.85 -0.38
CA ILE A 49 -7.09 -4.44 -1.50
C ILE A 49 -6.72 -5.20 -2.79
N VAL A 50 -5.43 -5.30 -3.08
CA VAL A 50 -4.96 -5.99 -4.29
C VAL A 50 -5.23 -7.48 -4.20
N GLU A 51 -5.08 -8.10 -3.03
CA GLU A 51 -5.42 -9.52 -2.83
C GLU A 51 -6.92 -9.78 -3.04
N GLU A 52 -7.81 -8.96 -2.46
CA GLU A 52 -9.25 -9.05 -2.71
C GLU A 52 -9.57 -8.90 -4.20
N ALA A 53 -8.96 -7.92 -4.86
CA ALA A 53 -9.16 -7.70 -6.30
C ALA A 53 -8.66 -8.88 -7.15
N ARG A 54 -7.57 -9.54 -6.74
CA ARG A 54 -7.03 -10.72 -7.45
C ARG A 54 -7.92 -11.94 -7.31
N VAL A 55 -8.60 -12.12 -6.18
CA VAL A 55 -9.61 -13.17 -6.01
C VAL A 55 -10.76 -12.97 -7.00
N GLU A 56 -11.22 -11.73 -7.16
CA GLU A 56 -12.29 -11.37 -8.11
C GLU A 56 -11.83 -11.44 -9.57
N ARG A 57 -10.56 -11.09 -9.86
CA ARG A 57 -10.01 -10.97 -11.22
C ARG A 57 -8.62 -11.62 -11.34
N PRO A 58 -8.53 -12.97 -11.25
CA PRO A 58 -7.25 -13.67 -11.18
C PRO A 58 -6.42 -13.60 -12.48
N LEU A 59 -7.05 -13.33 -13.62
CA LEU A 59 -6.38 -13.20 -14.92
C LEU A 59 -5.86 -11.78 -15.19
N ASP A 60 -6.10 -10.84 -14.28
CA ASP A 60 -5.65 -9.46 -14.45
C ASP A 60 -4.16 -9.32 -14.17
N ARG A 61 -3.38 -9.13 -15.23
CA ARG A 61 -1.93 -8.95 -15.15
C ARG A 61 -1.55 -7.69 -14.38
N SER A 62 -2.37 -6.63 -14.44
CA SER A 62 -2.12 -5.40 -13.68
C SER A 62 -2.17 -5.66 -12.19
N LEU A 63 -3.16 -6.45 -11.72
CA LEU A 63 -3.28 -6.80 -10.31
C LEU A 63 -2.14 -7.70 -9.83
N ALA A 64 -1.68 -8.63 -10.68
CA ALA A 64 -0.50 -9.45 -10.38
C ALA A 64 0.76 -8.59 -10.20
N SER A 65 0.95 -7.57 -11.04
CA SER A 65 2.03 -6.60 -10.87
C SER A 65 1.85 -5.75 -9.61
N SER A 66 0.66 -5.20 -9.36
CA SER A 66 0.35 -4.42 -8.16
C SER A 66 0.64 -5.20 -6.87
N PHE A 67 0.31 -6.49 -6.84
CA PHE A 67 0.56 -7.35 -5.67
C PHE A 67 2.05 -7.49 -5.37
N LEU A 68 2.84 -7.70 -6.42
CA LEU A 68 4.29 -7.79 -6.29
C LEU A 68 4.88 -6.46 -5.78
N TYR A 69 4.39 -5.33 -6.30
CA TYR A 69 4.80 -4.01 -5.82
C TYR A 69 4.46 -3.79 -4.34
N THR A 70 3.25 -4.13 -3.90
CA THR A 70 2.86 -3.99 -2.50
C THR A 70 3.72 -4.86 -1.60
N LYS A 71 4.01 -6.11 -2.01
CA LYS A 71 4.87 -7.04 -1.27
C LYS A 71 6.29 -6.50 -1.11
N HIS A 72 6.91 -6.07 -2.21
CA HIS A 72 8.27 -5.53 -2.15
C HIS A 72 8.35 -4.22 -1.36
N SER A 73 7.29 -3.41 -1.40
CA SER A 73 7.20 -2.19 -0.60
C SER A 73 7.14 -2.51 0.90
N GLN A 74 6.40 -3.55 1.31
CA GLN A 74 6.38 -4.01 2.70
C GLN A 74 7.76 -4.47 3.16
N GLU A 75 8.41 -5.34 2.39
CA GLU A 75 9.76 -5.85 2.68
C GLU A 75 10.78 -4.71 2.84
N LEU A 76 10.73 -3.72 1.93
CA LEU A 76 11.60 -2.55 1.99
C LEU A 76 11.31 -1.69 3.23
N LEU A 77 10.05 -1.41 3.54
CA LEU A 77 9.69 -0.60 4.70
C LEU A 77 10.10 -1.29 6.00
N GLU A 78 9.96 -2.61 6.11
CA GLU A 78 10.43 -3.37 7.26
C GLU A 78 11.95 -3.28 7.43
N TYR A 79 12.69 -3.42 6.33
CA TYR A 79 14.14 -3.26 6.34
C TYR A 79 14.54 -1.83 6.77
N VAL A 80 13.93 -0.80 6.19
CA VAL A 80 14.25 0.60 6.49
C VAL A 80 13.93 0.92 7.95
N VAL A 81 12.75 0.55 8.44
CA VAL A 81 12.36 0.78 9.85
C VAL A 81 13.27 0.00 10.81
N GLY A 82 13.68 -1.23 10.45
CA GLY A 82 14.56 -2.07 11.28
C GLY A 82 16.02 -1.64 11.29
N THR A 83 16.49 -0.96 10.24
CA THR A 83 17.88 -0.49 10.09
C THR A 83 18.08 0.99 10.42
N CYS A 84 16.99 1.75 10.63
CA CYS A 84 17.08 3.11 11.14
C CYS A 84 17.80 3.10 12.51
N PRO A 85 18.98 3.72 12.63
CA PRO A 85 19.69 3.79 13.91
C PRO A 85 18.83 4.51 14.95
N LYS A 86 18.83 4.01 16.20
CA LYS A 86 18.04 4.52 17.33
C LYS A 86 18.53 5.87 17.85
#